data_AF-A0A8A0RSS1-F1
#
_entry.id   AF-A0A8A0RSS1-F1
#
_cell.length_a   1.000
_cell.length_b   1.000
_cell.length_c   1.000
_cell.angle_alpha   90.00
_cell.angle_beta   90.00
_cell.angle_gamma   90.00
#
_symmetry.space_group_name_H-M   'P 1'
#
loop_
_entity.id
_entity.type
_entity.pdbx_description
1 polymer ?
#
loop_
_entity_poly.entity_id
_entity_poly.type
_entity_poly.pdbx_seq_one_letter_code
_entity_poly.pdbx_strand_id
1 'polypeptide(L)'
;MNNRGFLMLDALIALSIFAVVVLTASSVFYTSSRIYLDNASALRSLRDLENRLEILYTADSWQDIDENLLPAGAEYEYTATPYGTEQLKLRVEIRGSIREFLLERRPAADGQ
;
A
#
# COMPACT_ATOMS: atom_id res chain seq x y z
N MET A 1 48.68 -7.92 45.68
CA MET A 1 48.01 -6.91 44.84
C MET A 1 46.76 -7.57 44.26
N ASN A 2 45.57 -7.10 44.62
CA ASN A 2 44.31 -7.77 44.29
C ASN A 2 43.88 -7.48 42.84
N ASN A 3 44.23 -8.36 41.91
CA ASN A 3 43.80 -8.31 40.50
C ASN A 3 42.27 -8.43 40.29
N ARG A 4 41.51 -8.68 41.37
CA ARG A 4 40.04 -8.84 41.34
C ARG A 4 39.30 -7.55 40.99
N GLY A 5 39.83 -6.38 41.37
CA GLY A 5 39.19 -5.09 41.04
C GLY A 5 39.27 -4.73 39.56
N PHE A 6 40.39 -5.06 38.90
CA PHE A 6 40.60 -4.79 37.47
C PHE A 6 39.74 -5.71 36.60
N LEU A 7 39.69 -7.01 36.93
CA LEU A 7 38.84 -7.99 36.23
C LEU A 7 37.34 -7.69 36.33
N MET A 8 36.88 -7.14 37.47
CA MET A 8 35.47 -6.81 37.67
C MET A 8 35.05 -5.58 36.87
N LEU A 9 35.94 -4.57 36.74
CA LEU A 9 35.69 -3.39 35.91
C LEU A 9 35.62 -3.77 34.42
N ASP A 10 36.56 -4.57 33.93
CA ASP A 10 36.57 -5.05 32.55
C ASP A 10 35.31 -5.88 32.22
N ALA A 11 34.85 -6.72 33.15
CA ALA A 11 33.62 -7.49 32.99
C ALA A 11 32.37 -6.59 32.91
N LEU A 12 32.31 -5.52 33.71
CA LEU A 12 31.20 -4.54 33.67
C LEU A 12 31.20 -3.75 32.35
N ILE A 13 32.38 -3.34 31.89
CA ILE A 13 32.53 -2.66 30.59
C ILE A 13 32.07 -3.59 29.47
N ALA A 14 32.55 -4.84 29.44
CA ALA A 14 32.14 -5.83 28.45
C ALA A 14 30.62 -6.08 28.45
N LEU A 15 30.00 -6.21 29.63
CA LEU A 15 28.55 -6.39 29.77
C LEU A 15 27.77 -5.19 29.22
N SER A 16 28.21 -3.97 29.54
CA SER A 16 27.55 -2.75 29.07
C SER A 16 27.62 -2.61 27.53
N ILE A 17 28.78 -2.89 26.93
CA ILE A 17 28.94 -2.89 25.48
C ILE A 17 28.03 -3.96 24.85
N PHE A 18 28.00 -5.17 25.40
CA PHE A 18 27.15 -6.24 24.91
C PHE A 18 25.66 -5.87 24.97
N ALA A 19 25.21 -5.26 26.07
CA ALA A 19 23.83 -4.80 26.21
C ALA A 19 23.45 -3.77 25.15
N VAL A 20 24.33 -2.80 24.87
CA VAL A 20 24.11 -1.79 23.81
C VAL A 20 24.03 -2.45 22.43
N VAL A 21 24.90 -3.41 22.12
CA VAL A 21 24.86 -4.15 20.86
C VAL A 21 23.55 -4.94 20.70
N VAL A 22 23.08 -5.61 21.75
CA VAL A 22 21.82 -6.36 21.71
C VAL A 22 20.63 -5.41 21.52
N LEU A 23 20.60 -4.28 22.22
CA LEU A 23 19.52 -3.30 22.10
C LEU A 23 19.47 -2.67 20.70
N THR A 24 20.63 -2.28 20.17
CA THR A 24 20.71 -1.72 18.81
C THR A 24 20.31 -2.74 17.75
N ALA A 25 20.82 -3.97 17.82
CA ALA A 25 20.43 -5.05 16.91
C ALA A 25 18.93 -5.36 16.99
N SER A 26 18.36 -5.41 18.19
CA SER A 26 16.92 -5.65 18.41
C SER A 26 16.07 -4.52 17.83
N SER A 27 16.49 -3.26 18.01
CA SER A 27 15.80 -2.09 17.46
C SER A 27 15.80 -2.10 15.93
N VAL A 28 16.94 -2.40 15.31
CA VAL A 28 17.06 -2.53 13.85
C VAL A 28 16.16 -3.67 13.35
N PHE A 29 16.21 -4.85 13.96
CA PHE A 29 15.40 -5.99 13.57
C PHE A 29 13.89 -5.71 13.67
N TYR A 30 13.46 -5.07 14.77
CA TYR A 30 12.07 -4.68 14.96
C TYR A 30 11.60 -3.67 13.90
N THR A 31 12.42 -2.65 13.64
CA THR A 31 12.12 -1.62 12.64
C THR A 31 12.06 -2.19 11.23
N SER A 32 13.04 -3.02 10.85
CA SER A 32 13.04 -3.70 9.56
C SER A 32 11.80 -4.57 9.38
N SER A 33 11.46 -5.40 10.39
CA SER A 33 10.29 -6.28 10.33
C SER A 33 8.99 -5.50 10.12
N ARG A 34 8.81 -4.37 10.82
CA ARG A 34 7.69 -3.45 10.63
C ARG A 34 7.64 -2.90 9.21
N ILE A 35 8.76 -2.40 8.69
CA ILE A 35 8.83 -1.87 7.32
C ILE A 35 8.49 -2.94 6.29
N TYR A 36 8.99 -4.18 6.45
CA TYR A 36 8.65 -5.28 5.55
C TYR A 36 7.15 -5.58 5.56
N LEU A 37 6.53 -5.64 6.73
CA LEU A 37 5.09 -5.87 6.86
C LEU A 37 4.26 -4.73 6.28
N ASP A 38 4.65 -3.48 6.53
CA ASP A 38 3.99 -2.29 6.01
C ASP A 38 4.11 -2.19 4.48
N ASN A 39 5.26 -2.57 3.92
CA ASN A 39 5.44 -2.62 2.47
C ASN A 39 4.66 -3.77 1.84
N ALA A 40 4.64 -4.94 2.47
CA ALA A 40 3.87 -6.09 1.98
C ALA A 40 2.36 -5.80 1.96
N SER A 41 1.83 -5.14 3.01
CA SER A 41 0.42 -4.73 3.04
C SER A 41 0.12 -3.67 1.97
N ALA A 42 0.99 -2.67 1.78
CA ALA A 42 0.83 -1.67 0.73
C ALA A 42 0.82 -2.27 -0.68
N LEU A 43 1.74 -3.22 -0.96
CA LEU A 43 1.79 -3.91 -2.25
C LEU A 43 0.52 -4.73 -2.50
N ARG A 44 -0.04 -5.37 -1.47
CA ARG A 44 -1.33 -6.09 -1.60
C ARG A 44 -2.47 -5.14 -1.92
N SER A 45 -2.56 -4.00 -1.24
CA SER A 45 -3.61 -2.99 -1.51
C SER A 45 -3.51 -2.41 -2.91
N LEU A 46 -2.29 -2.14 -3.39
CA LEU A 46 -2.07 -1.65 -4.76
C LEU A 46 -2.46 -2.70 -5.80
N ARG A 47 -2.11 -3.97 -5.56
CA ARG A 47 -2.46 -5.06 -6.47
C ARG A 47 -3.97 -5.33 -6.52
N ASP A 48 -4.66 -5.24 -5.38
CA ASP A 48 -6.12 -5.35 -5.35
C ASP A 48 -6.78 -4.22 -6.14
N LEU A 49 -6.29 -2.98 -5.96
CA LEU A 49 -6.75 -1.83 -6.75
C LEU A 49 -6.52 -2.02 -8.25
N GLU A 50 -5.32 -2.46 -8.63
CA GLU A 50 -4.98 -2.73 -10.03
C GLU A 50 -5.93 -3.77 -10.65
N ASN A 51 -6.13 -4.90 -9.97
CA ASN A 51 -7.05 -5.94 -10.43
C ASN A 51 -8.48 -5.42 -10.59
N ARG A 52 -8.97 -4.60 -9.65
CA ARG A 52 -10.31 -4.02 -9.71
C ARG A 52 -10.43 -3.03 -10.88
N LEU A 53 -9.44 -2.16 -11.08
CA LEU A 53 -9.42 -1.25 -12.22
C LEU A 53 -9.40 -2.01 -13.55
N GLU A 54 -8.70 -3.13 -13.64
CA GLU A 54 -8.69 -3.99 -14.83
C GLU A 54 -10.06 -4.64 -15.10
N ILE A 55 -10.74 -5.12 -14.06
CA ILE A 55 -12.12 -5.63 -14.16
C ILE A 55 -13.06 -4.52 -14.66
N LEU A 56 -12.95 -3.33 -14.09
CA LEU A 56 -13.77 -2.19 -14.50
C LEU A 56 -13.48 -1.80 -15.95
N TYR A 57 -12.21 -1.80 -16.37
CA TYR A 57 -11.83 -1.50 -17.74
C TYR A 57 -12.46 -2.47 -18.76
N THR A 58 -12.59 -3.74 -18.38
CA THR A 58 -13.13 -4.81 -19.23
C THR A 58 -14.65 -5.00 -19.14
N ALA A 59 -15.33 -4.36 -18.19
CA ALA A 59 -16.77 -4.52 -17.99
C ALA A 59 -17.60 -3.92 -19.15
N ASP A 60 -18.61 -4.60 -19.69
CA ASP A 60 -19.33 -4.14 -20.89
C ASP A 60 -20.11 -2.81 -20.75
N SER A 61 -20.46 -2.40 -19.53
CA SER A 61 -21.02 -1.08 -19.21
C SER A 61 -20.73 -0.72 -17.75
N TRP A 62 -20.67 0.58 -17.46
CA TRP A 62 -20.54 1.11 -16.09
C TRP A 62 -21.85 1.66 -15.52
N GLN A 63 -22.95 1.63 -16.29
CA GLN A 63 -24.24 2.18 -15.87
C GLN A 63 -24.82 1.41 -14.67
N ASP A 64 -24.69 0.08 -14.68
CA ASP A 64 -25.20 -0.83 -13.64
C ASP A 64 -24.05 -1.56 -12.93
N ILE A 65 -22.98 -0.83 -12.61
CA ILE A 65 -21.80 -1.44 -12.00
C ILE A 65 -22.14 -2.00 -10.62
N ASP A 66 -21.75 -3.25 -10.37
CA ASP A 66 -21.86 -3.83 -9.04
C ASP A 66 -20.83 -3.15 -8.12
N GLU A 67 -21.31 -2.49 -7.06
CA GLU A 67 -20.48 -1.81 -6.06
C GLU A 67 -19.41 -2.73 -5.45
N ASN A 68 -19.64 -4.05 -5.44
CA ASN A 68 -18.66 -5.02 -4.95
C ASN A 68 -17.41 -5.11 -5.83
N LEU A 69 -17.49 -4.68 -7.10
CA LEU A 69 -16.36 -4.63 -8.03
C LEU A 69 -15.48 -3.39 -7.76
N LEU A 70 -16.04 -2.37 -7.14
CA LEU A 70 -15.31 -1.13 -6.84
C LEU A 70 -14.28 -1.36 -5.74
N PRO A 71 -13.15 -0.61 -5.75
CA PRO A 71 -12.21 -0.62 -4.64
C PRO A 71 -12.91 -0.31 -3.33
N ALA A 72 -12.51 -0.99 -2.25
CA ALA A 72 -13.12 -0.79 -0.95
C ALA A 72 -13.04 0.68 -0.52
N GLY A 73 -14.19 1.28 -0.18
CA GLY A 73 -14.28 2.69 0.20
C GLY A 73 -14.09 3.68 -0.96
N ALA A 74 -14.22 3.23 -2.21
CA ALA A 74 -14.22 4.11 -3.36
C ALA A 74 -15.51 4.92 -3.43
N GLU A 75 -15.38 6.24 -3.62
CA GLU A 75 -16.45 7.08 -4.13
C GLU A 75 -16.41 7.01 -5.66
N TYR A 76 -17.57 6.92 -6.31
CA TYR A 76 -17.64 6.84 -7.77
C TYR A 76 -18.74 7.73 -8.35
N GLU A 77 -18.51 8.19 -9.58
CA GLU A 77 -19.46 8.97 -10.37
C GLU A 77 -19.43 8.45 -11.81
N TYR A 78 -20.59 8.04 -12.32
CA TYR A 78 -20.78 7.63 -13.70
C TYR A 78 -21.45 8.74 -14.49
N THR A 79 -20.90 9.04 -15.67
CA THR A 79 -21.44 10.04 -16.58
C THR A 79 -21.42 9.49 -17.99
N ALA A 80 -22.58 9.49 -18.65
CA ALA A 80 -22.70 9.19 -20.08
C ALA A 80 -22.90 10.48 -20.86
N THR A 81 -22.14 10.67 -21.94
CA THR A 81 -22.35 11.80 -22.85
C THR A 81 -23.33 11.42 -23.97
N PRO A 82 -24.02 12.40 -24.59
CA PRO A 82 -24.91 12.14 -25.72
C PRO A 82 -24.23 11.51 -26.94
N TYR A 83 -22.91 11.60 -27.02
CA TYR A 83 -22.09 11.05 -28.10
C TYR A 83 -21.65 9.60 -27.83
N GLY A 84 -22.20 8.95 -26.79
CA GLY A 84 -21.91 7.54 -26.46
C GLY A 84 -20.61 7.34 -25.69
N THR A 85 -19.88 8.40 -25.34
CA THR A 85 -18.73 8.27 -24.43
C THR A 85 -19.23 8.07 -23.00
N GLU A 86 -18.84 6.97 -22.39
CA GLU A 86 -19.04 6.69 -20.97
C GLU A 86 -17.79 7.08 -20.18
N GLN A 87 -18.00 7.71 -19.02
CA GLN A 87 -16.93 8.06 -18.09
C GLN A 87 -17.27 7.53 -16.70
N LEU A 88 -16.30 6.89 -16.06
CA LEU A 88 -16.37 6.46 -14.67
C LEU A 88 -15.24 7.12 -13.90
N LYS A 89 -15.59 8.07 -13.04
CA LYS A 89 -14.65 8.73 -12.12
C LYS A 89 -14.65 7.95 -10.80
N LEU A 90 -13.48 7.54 -10.36
CA LEU A 90 -13.27 6.82 -9.10
C LEU A 90 -12.35 7.63 -8.20
N ARG A 91 -12.70 7.74 -6.92
CA ARG A 91 -11.90 8.39 -5.90
C ARG A 91 -11.68 7.43 -4.75
N VAL A 92 -10.42 7.10 -4.50
CA VAL A 92 -10.02 6.05 -3.53
C VAL A 92 -8.98 6.63 -2.57
N GLU A 93 -9.14 6.36 -1.28
CA GLU A 93 -8.12 6.65 -0.29
C GLU A 93 -7.13 5.47 -0.17
N ILE A 94 -5.85 5.74 -0.39
CA ILE A 94 -4.78 4.74 -0.27
C ILE A 94 -3.77 5.27 0.74
N ARG A 95 -3.74 4.66 1.94
CA ARG A 95 -2.82 5.00 3.04
C ARG A 95 -2.79 6.51 3.35
N GLY A 96 -3.95 7.15 3.48
CA GLY A 96 -4.06 8.58 3.80
C GLY A 96 -3.82 9.52 2.61
N SER A 97 -3.64 8.99 1.40
CA SER A 97 -3.57 9.78 0.17
C SER A 97 -4.78 9.50 -0.71
N ILE A 98 -5.49 10.55 -1.08
CA ILE A 98 -6.59 10.45 -2.04
C ILE A 98 -6.02 10.34 -3.47
N ARG A 99 -6.54 9.39 -4.24
CA ARG A 99 -6.23 9.19 -5.65
C ARG A 99 -7.53 9.20 -6.45
N GLU A 100 -7.48 9.86 -7.61
CA GLU A 100 -8.59 9.90 -8.55
C GLU A 100 -8.20 9.20 -9.85
N PHE A 101 -9.10 8.37 -10.36
CA PHE A 101 -8.96 7.65 -11.61
C PHE A 101 -10.15 8.01 -12.50
N LEU A 102 -9.90 8.23 -13.79
CA LEU A 102 -10.94 8.44 -14.79
C LEU A 102 -10.80 7.32 -15.82
N LEU A 103 -11.81 6.45 -15.86
CA LEU A 103 -11.95 5.49 -16.95
C LEU A 103 -12.88 6.12 -17.99
N GLU A 104 -12.47 6.06 -19.25
CA GLU A 104 -13.24 6.59 -20.36
C GLU A 104 -13.39 5.50 -21.42
N ARG A 105 -14.63 5.27 -21.83
CA ARG A 105 -14.97 4.40 -22.95
C ARG A 105 -15.58 5.26 -24.03
N ARG A 106 -14.91 5.31 -25.18
CA ARG A 106 -15.44 5.96 -26.38
C ARG A 106 -16.21 4.93 -27.20
N PRO A 107 -17.27 5.33 -27.91
CA PRO A 107 -17.84 4.47 -28.93
C PRO A 107 -16.73 4.11 -29.92
N ALA A 108 -16.76 2.88 -30.42
CA ALA A 108 -15.91 2.52 -31.55
C ALA A 108 -16.18 3.57 -32.64
N ALA A 109 -15.14 4.22 -33.14
CA ALA A 109 -15.29 5.04 -34.32
C ALA A 109 -15.73 4.09 -35.42
N ASP A 110 -17.01 4.11 -35.77
CA ASP A 110 -17.54 3.33 -36.88
C ASP A 110 -16.69 3.66 -38.10
N GLY A 111 -15.80 2.73 -38.44
CA GLY A 111 -15.09 2.74 -39.69
C GLY A 111 -16.08 2.34 -40.76
N GLN A 112 -16.54 3.34 -41.50
CA GLN A 112 -17.10 3.30 -42.86
C GLN A 112 -18.04 2.14 -43.24
#